data_AF-A0A9W7ZBJ0-F1
#
_entry.id   AF-A0A9W7ZBJ0-F1
#
_cell.length_a   1.000
_cell.length_b   1.000
_cell.length_c   1.000
_cell.angle_alpha   90.00
_cell.angle_beta   90.00
_cell.angle_gamma   90.00
#
_symmetry.space_group_name_H-M   'P 1'
#
loop_
_entity.id
_entity.type
_entity.pdbx_description
1 polymer ?
#
loop_
_entity_poly.entity_id
_entity_poly.type
_entity_poly.pdbx_seq_one_letter_code
_entity_poly.pdbx_strand_id
1 'polypeptide(L)'
;MTSLYQAGATGSFALRCSQDCFRKKETSAGFINFSTARGNALEVIKAFQKSASYDGEFDQYMHVLEEYAKTGSGSADGLDGYCDAWRKAHKGPDFLPAQSQVQRGWYANPPLAYTSKYGVQYGIPRAVLYDAAVSNDVYTNGTCLGLTLGATNAQFSRDMLGDSGSTLNINRHKVDELIWLRILLLMRLAMADEWSAKNVNAFLDTVDQG
;
A
#
# COMPACT_ATOMS: atom_id res chain seq x y z
N MET A 1 9.78 -8.99 1.61
CA MET A 1 9.22 -9.37 0.30
C MET A 1 8.98 -8.14 -0.58
N THR A 2 8.30 -7.11 -0.11
CA THR A 2 7.96 -5.91 -0.94
C THR A 2 9.18 -5.16 -1.47
N SER A 3 10.29 -5.12 -0.72
CA SER A 3 11.57 -4.54 -1.17
C SER A 3 12.14 -5.19 -2.44
N LEU A 4 11.91 -6.50 -2.62
CA LEU A 4 12.35 -7.25 -3.80
C LEU A 4 11.55 -6.82 -5.05
N TYR A 5 10.24 -6.64 -4.91
CA TYR A 5 9.36 -6.25 -6.02
C TYR A 5 9.48 -4.76 -6.39
N GLN A 6 9.72 -3.88 -5.42
CA GLN A 6 9.83 -2.44 -5.68
C GLN A 6 11.21 -2.02 -6.22
N ALA A 7 12.25 -2.81 -5.99
CA ALA A 7 13.61 -2.36 -6.27
C ALA A 7 14.61 -3.44 -6.70
N GLY A 8 14.16 -4.69 -6.91
CA GLY A 8 15.01 -5.79 -7.39
C GLY A 8 16.12 -6.22 -6.42
N ALA A 9 16.08 -5.79 -5.15
CA ALA A 9 17.13 -6.07 -4.17
C ALA A 9 16.60 -6.10 -2.73
N THR A 10 17.41 -6.66 -1.81
CA THR A 10 17.08 -6.84 -0.38
C THR A 10 17.76 -5.81 0.55
N GLY A 11 18.44 -4.79 0.01
CA GLY A 11 19.21 -3.79 0.78
C GLY A 11 18.38 -2.70 1.47
N SER A 12 19.02 -1.84 2.27
CA SER A 12 18.34 -0.73 2.98
C SER A 12 17.97 0.41 2.02
N PHE A 13 16.68 0.55 1.72
CA PHE A 13 16.12 1.54 0.78
C PHE A 13 15.82 2.91 1.40
N ALA A 14 16.08 3.08 2.70
CA ALA A 14 15.64 4.23 3.45
C ALA A 14 16.31 5.58 3.07
N LEU A 15 17.35 5.50 2.22
CA LEU A 15 18.09 6.65 1.67
C LEU A 15 17.66 7.08 0.26
N ARG A 16 16.79 6.32 -0.44
CA ARG A 16 16.36 6.73 -1.79
C ARG A 16 15.53 8.00 -1.67
N CYS A 17 15.94 9.03 -2.38
CA CYS A 17 15.12 10.17 -2.74
C CYS A 17 15.37 10.41 -4.23
N SER A 18 14.33 10.26 -5.03
CA SER A 18 14.39 10.39 -6.48
C SER A 18 13.29 11.31 -6.96
N GLN A 19 13.67 12.24 -7.84
CA GLN A 19 12.76 12.89 -8.76
C GLN A 19 12.67 11.98 -9.98
N ASP A 20 11.57 11.25 -10.13
CA ASP A 20 11.44 10.30 -11.23
C ASP A 20 10.96 11.01 -12.51
N CYS A 21 11.75 10.93 -13.57
CA CYS A 21 11.48 11.58 -14.84
C CYS A 21 10.47 10.81 -15.71
N PHE A 22 10.18 9.53 -15.41
CA PHE A 22 9.37 8.66 -16.28
C PHE A 22 7.89 8.54 -15.88
N ARG A 23 7.53 8.88 -14.64
CA ARG A 23 6.14 8.98 -14.18
C ARG A 23 5.91 10.38 -13.62
N LYS A 24 5.58 11.34 -14.49
CA LYS A 24 5.18 12.72 -14.15
C LYS A 24 5.96 13.35 -12.96
N LYS A 25 7.28 13.58 -13.07
CA LYS A 25 8.12 14.45 -12.20
C LYS A 25 7.95 14.32 -10.67
N GLU A 26 7.29 13.28 -10.16
CA GLU A 26 6.90 13.15 -8.76
C GLU A 26 8.15 12.93 -7.91
N THR A 27 8.30 13.72 -6.84
CA THR A 27 9.38 13.50 -5.88
C THR A 27 8.96 12.41 -4.91
N SER A 28 9.78 11.36 -4.80
CA SER A 28 9.55 10.26 -3.87
C SER A 28 10.78 9.96 -3.03
N ALA A 29 10.60 9.57 -1.77
CA ALA A 29 11.69 9.31 -0.83
C ALA A 29 11.39 8.23 0.22
N GLY A 30 12.43 7.67 0.84
CA GLY A 30 12.33 6.71 1.94
C GLY A 30 12.09 5.26 1.49
N PHE A 31 11.99 4.35 2.46
CA PHE A 31 12.10 2.90 2.19
C PHE A 31 10.89 2.25 1.50
N ILE A 32 9.78 2.98 1.34
CA ILE A 32 8.61 2.56 0.56
C ILE A 32 8.23 3.56 -0.54
N ASN A 33 9.13 4.49 -0.91
CA ASN A 33 8.87 5.57 -1.88
C ASN A 33 7.67 6.46 -1.48
N PHE A 34 7.73 7.09 -0.31
CA PHE A 34 6.78 8.13 0.10
C PHE A 34 6.78 9.26 -0.94
N SER A 35 5.61 9.64 -1.41
CA SER A 35 5.37 10.63 -2.46
C SER A 35 4.99 12.01 -1.87
N THR A 36 5.50 13.06 -2.51
CA THR A 36 5.09 14.44 -2.23
C THR A 36 3.69 14.76 -2.78
N ALA A 37 3.34 14.25 -3.96
CA ALA A 37 2.02 14.47 -4.57
C ALA A 37 0.88 13.81 -3.79
N ARG A 38 1.15 12.66 -3.16
CA ARG A 38 0.16 11.87 -2.40
C ARG A 38 0.09 12.27 -0.94
N GLY A 39 1.03 13.10 -0.47
CA GLY A 39 1.04 13.64 0.89
C GLY A 39 1.59 12.69 1.97
N ASN A 40 1.87 11.42 1.68
CA ASN A 40 2.48 10.54 2.70
C ASN A 40 3.93 10.94 3.03
N ALA A 41 4.68 11.58 2.12
CA ALA A 41 5.98 12.17 2.46
C ALA A 41 5.84 13.37 3.41
N LEU A 42 4.81 14.19 3.22
CA LEU A 42 4.46 15.28 4.13
C LEU A 42 4.08 14.76 5.51
N GLU A 43 3.34 13.66 5.59
CA GLU A 43 3.01 13.03 6.88
C GLU A 43 4.25 12.50 7.62
N VAL A 44 5.22 11.95 6.90
CA VAL A 44 6.51 11.54 7.50
C VAL A 44 7.20 12.74 8.13
N ILE A 45 7.26 13.85 7.40
CA ILE A 45 7.88 15.09 7.89
C ILE A 45 7.12 15.63 9.09
N LYS A 46 5.78 15.68 9.06
CA LYS A 46 4.94 16.10 10.20
C LYS A 46 5.08 15.19 11.41
N ALA A 47 5.30 13.90 11.22
CA ALA A 47 5.59 12.97 12.31
C ALA A 47 6.99 13.23 12.90
N PHE A 48 7.98 13.45 12.05
CA PHE A 48 9.36 13.73 12.46
C PHE A 48 9.52 15.10 13.14
N GLN A 49 8.77 16.12 12.72
CA GLN A 49 8.70 17.45 13.34
C GLN A 49 8.32 17.42 14.84
N LYS A 50 7.70 16.32 15.30
CA LYS A 50 7.34 16.13 16.71
C LYS A 50 8.45 15.49 17.54
N SER A 51 9.56 15.11 16.92
CA SER A 51 10.69 14.44 17.58
C SER A 51 11.72 15.44 18.10
N ALA A 52 12.56 15.00 19.04
CA ALA A 52 13.63 15.83 19.59
C ALA A 52 14.80 16.03 18.61
N SER A 53 14.94 15.15 17.61
CA SER A 53 16.00 15.24 16.60
C SER A 53 15.69 16.16 15.42
N TYR A 54 14.53 16.83 15.42
CA TYR A 54 14.15 17.74 14.35
C TYR A 54 14.89 19.09 14.46
N ASP A 55 15.48 19.54 13.36
CA ASP A 55 16.36 20.72 13.30
C ASP A 55 15.91 21.71 12.20
N GLY A 56 14.63 21.68 11.82
CA GLY A 56 14.07 22.61 10.84
C GLY A 56 14.46 22.32 9.39
N GLU A 57 15.10 21.18 9.09
CA GLU A 57 15.62 20.88 7.75
C GLU A 57 14.53 20.81 6.65
N PHE A 58 13.26 20.73 7.03
CA PHE A 58 12.13 20.69 6.12
C PHE A 58 11.24 21.95 6.10
N ASP A 59 11.50 22.94 6.97
CA ASP A 59 10.57 24.09 7.16
C ASP A 59 10.30 24.85 5.86
N GLN A 60 11.32 25.06 5.05
CA GLN A 60 11.22 25.76 3.76
C GLN A 60 10.34 25.03 2.72
N TYR A 61 10.12 23.72 2.87
CA TYR A 61 9.35 22.92 1.91
C TYR A 61 7.89 22.76 2.34
N MET A 62 7.53 23.09 3.59
CA MET A 62 6.24 22.71 4.17
C MET A 62 5.04 23.25 3.37
N HIS A 63 5.09 24.51 2.96
CA HIS A 63 4.01 25.11 2.16
C HIS A 63 3.83 24.41 0.80
N VAL A 64 4.94 24.14 0.09
CA VAL A 64 4.90 23.47 -1.22
C VAL A 64 4.39 22.04 -1.09
N LEU A 65 4.86 21.30 -0.06
CA LEU A 65 4.43 19.94 0.20
C LEU A 65 2.95 19.84 0.57
N GLU A 66 2.42 20.80 1.33
CA GLU A 66 1.00 20.90 1.65
C GLU A 66 0.14 21.14 0.41
N GLU A 67 0.57 22.05 -0.47
CA GLU A 67 -0.12 22.30 -1.74
C GLU A 67 -0.07 21.08 -2.66
N TYR A 68 1.06 20.39 -2.75
CA TYR A 68 1.20 19.19 -3.58
C TYR A 68 0.34 18.05 -3.07
N ALA A 69 0.31 17.81 -1.76
CA ALA A 69 -0.57 16.83 -1.15
C ALA A 69 -2.06 17.12 -1.39
N LYS A 70 -2.45 18.40 -1.41
CA LYS A 70 -3.82 18.83 -1.64
C LYS A 70 -4.25 18.71 -3.10
N THR A 71 -3.35 19.03 -4.03
CA THR A 71 -3.65 19.09 -5.47
C THR A 71 -3.29 17.81 -6.22
N GLY A 72 -2.53 16.90 -5.61
CA GLY A 72 -1.98 15.74 -6.30
C GLY A 72 -0.87 16.12 -7.28
N SER A 73 -0.21 17.26 -7.09
CA SER A 73 0.80 17.77 -8.02
C SER A 73 2.07 16.91 -7.97
N GLY A 74 2.45 16.37 -9.12
CA GLY A 74 3.75 15.72 -9.33
C GLY A 74 4.87 16.69 -9.69
N SER A 75 4.73 18.00 -9.45
CA SER A 75 5.82 18.95 -9.72
C SER A 75 6.99 18.78 -8.74
N ALA A 76 8.18 19.20 -9.17
CA ALA A 76 9.38 19.27 -8.35
C ALA A 76 9.78 20.72 -8.02
N ASP A 77 9.06 21.71 -8.55
CA ASP A 77 9.40 23.11 -8.36
C ASP A 77 9.32 23.48 -6.86
N GLY A 78 10.28 24.24 -6.35
CA GLY A 78 10.33 24.60 -4.93
C GLY A 78 10.75 23.47 -3.98
N LEU A 79 11.23 22.33 -4.51
CA LEU A 79 11.80 21.23 -3.75
C LEU A 79 13.34 21.14 -3.90
N ASP A 80 13.99 22.24 -4.28
CA ASP A 80 15.45 22.30 -4.40
C ASP A 80 16.11 21.99 -3.05
N GLY A 81 17.00 20.99 -3.02
CA GLY A 81 17.65 20.50 -1.80
C GLY A 81 16.78 19.59 -0.92
N TYR A 82 15.51 19.31 -1.28
CA TYR A 82 14.63 18.43 -0.50
C TYR A 82 15.23 17.05 -0.26
N CYS A 83 15.85 16.45 -1.29
CA CYS A 83 16.51 15.16 -1.15
C CYS A 83 17.74 15.20 -0.24
N ASP A 84 18.43 16.35 -0.15
CA ASP A 84 19.53 16.53 0.79
C ASP A 84 19.02 16.61 2.23
N ALA A 85 17.95 17.36 2.47
CA ALA A 85 17.26 17.40 3.76
C ALA A 85 16.80 16.00 4.19
N TRP A 86 16.20 15.23 3.28
CA TRP A 86 15.79 13.84 3.54
C TRP A 86 16.98 12.94 3.90
N ARG A 87 18.09 13.04 3.17
CA ARG A 87 19.32 12.29 3.47
C ARG A 87 19.95 12.72 4.80
N LYS A 88 19.88 14.01 5.16
CA LYS A 88 20.34 14.53 6.45
C LYS A 88 19.49 13.93 7.58
N ALA A 89 18.17 14.06 7.49
CA ALA A 89 17.23 13.55 8.49
C ALA A 89 17.39 12.03 8.71
N HIS A 90 17.65 11.26 7.64
CA HIS A 90 17.85 9.81 7.73
C HIS A 90 19.04 9.36 8.59
N LYS A 91 20.01 10.23 8.84
CA LYS A 91 21.12 9.93 9.77
C LYS A 91 20.69 10.05 11.24
N GLY A 92 19.58 10.73 11.52
CA GLY A 92 19.04 10.89 12.87
C GLY A 92 18.26 9.66 13.34
N PRO A 93 18.25 9.38 14.65
CA PRO A 93 17.60 8.18 15.20
C PRO A 93 16.07 8.20 15.05
N ASP A 94 15.45 9.39 14.97
CA ASP A 94 14.00 9.55 15.01
C ASP A 94 13.31 9.54 13.63
N PHE A 95 14.07 9.72 12.54
CA PHE A 95 13.46 9.82 11.20
C PHE A 95 12.97 8.46 10.67
N LEU A 96 13.69 7.37 10.94
CA LEU A 96 13.24 6.03 10.56
C LEU A 96 11.97 5.59 11.34
N PRO A 97 11.87 5.80 12.66
CA PRO A 97 10.60 5.65 13.40
C PRO A 97 9.44 6.45 12.80
N ALA A 98 9.66 7.71 12.40
CA ALA A 98 8.64 8.52 11.75
C ALA A 98 8.16 7.91 10.42
N GLN A 99 9.11 7.49 9.56
CA GLN A 99 8.77 6.75 8.32
C GLN A 99 7.98 5.46 8.62
N SER A 100 8.40 4.70 9.63
CA SER A 100 7.74 3.46 10.04
C SER A 100 6.32 3.69 10.56
N GLN A 101 6.09 4.78 11.30
CA GLN A 101 4.76 5.14 11.77
C GLN A 101 3.80 5.41 10.60
N VAL A 102 4.22 6.20 9.62
CA VAL A 102 3.39 6.53 8.46
C VAL A 102 3.17 5.31 7.59
N GLN A 103 4.23 4.52 7.33
CA GLN A 103 4.10 3.25 6.60
C GLN A 103 3.07 2.33 7.27
N ARG A 104 3.07 2.22 8.60
CA ARG A 104 2.06 1.43 9.30
C ARG A 104 0.67 2.01 9.10
N GLY A 105 0.50 3.32 9.28
CA GLY A 105 -0.80 3.98 9.14
C GLY A 105 -1.44 3.77 7.75
N TRP A 106 -0.62 3.88 6.71
CA TRP A 106 -1.09 3.86 5.32
C TRP A 106 -1.16 2.46 4.72
N TYR A 107 -0.18 1.60 5.01
CA TYR A 107 0.03 0.37 4.25
C TYR A 107 -0.12 -0.90 5.08
N ALA A 108 0.15 -0.85 6.40
CA ALA A 108 0.03 -2.04 7.24
C ALA A 108 -1.33 -2.12 7.97
N ASN A 109 -1.78 -1.02 8.56
CA ASN A 109 -2.96 -0.99 9.40
C ASN A 109 -4.25 -1.26 8.60
N PRO A 110 -4.46 -0.72 7.39
CA PRO A 110 -5.67 -1.02 6.63
C PRO A 110 -5.85 -2.52 6.31
N PRO A 111 -4.86 -3.24 5.75
CA PRO A 111 -5.01 -4.68 5.53
C PRO A 111 -5.10 -5.46 6.85
N LEU A 112 -4.43 -5.04 7.93
CA LEU A 112 -4.58 -5.66 9.24
C LEU A 112 -6.01 -5.53 9.79
N ALA A 113 -6.61 -4.34 9.67
CA ALA A 113 -8.00 -4.11 10.07
C ALA A 113 -8.96 -5.02 9.27
N TYR A 114 -8.71 -5.18 7.97
CA TYR A 114 -9.46 -6.13 7.15
C TYR A 114 -9.30 -7.57 7.64
N THR A 115 -8.07 -8.01 7.93
CA THR A 115 -7.80 -9.37 8.40
C THR A 115 -8.51 -9.66 9.72
N SER A 116 -8.51 -8.69 10.64
CA SER A 116 -9.23 -8.80 11.91
C SER A 116 -10.74 -8.83 11.73
N LYS A 117 -11.28 -8.04 10.80
CA LYS A 117 -12.73 -7.99 10.53
C LYS A 117 -13.26 -9.32 9.97
N TYR A 118 -12.51 -9.94 9.06
CA TYR A 118 -12.96 -11.11 8.31
C TYR A 118 -12.42 -12.44 8.84
N GLY A 119 -11.52 -12.41 9.82
CA GLY A 119 -10.99 -13.61 10.47
C GLY A 119 -9.87 -14.29 9.70
N VAL A 120 -9.09 -13.54 8.90
CA VAL A 120 -7.99 -14.07 8.08
C VAL A 120 -6.87 -14.57 8.99
N GLN A 121 -6.57 -15.87 8.95
CA GLN A 121 -5.63 -16.52 9.87
C GLN A 121 -4.25 -16.73 9.26
N TYR A 122 -4.19 -17.07 7.97
CA TYR A 122 -2.96 -17.46 7.31
C TYR A 122 -2.04 -16.27 7.02
N GLY A 123 -0.74 -16.50 7.16
CA GLY A 123 0.29 -15.49 6.87
C GLY A 123 0.33 -15.08 5.40
N ILE A 124 0.02 -15.99 4.47
CA ILE A 124 0.07 -15.73 3.03
C ILE A 124 -1.00 -14.70 2.61
N PRO A 125 -2.30 -14.86 2.91
CA PRO A 125 -3.31 -13.83 2.67
C PRO A 125 -2.95 -12.46 3.25
N ARG A 126 -2.41 -12.41 4.47
CA ARG A 126 -1.96 -11.16 5.12
C ARG A 126 -0.83 -10.50 4.33
N ALA A 127 0.14 -11.28 3.86
CA ALA A 127 1.24 -10.78 3.03
C ALA A 127 0.74 -10.27 1.67
N VAL A 128 -0.20 -10.97 1.03
CA VAL A 128 -0.83 -10.55 -0.23
C VAL A 128 -1.60 -9.24 -0.05
N LEU A 129 -2.34 -9.08 1.05
CA LEU A 129 -3.04 -7.85 1.37
C LEU A 129 -2.09 -6.67 1.61
N TYR A 130 -0.98 -6.91 2.31
CA TYR A 130 0.05 -5.90 2.52
C TYR A 130 0.77 -5.52 1.22
N ASP A 131 1.11 -6.51 0.39
CA ASP A 131 1.71 -6.29 -0.92
C ASP A 131 0.78 -5.51 -1.84
N ALA A 132 -0.49 -5.92 -1.91
CA ALA A 132 -1.54 -5.17 -2.59
C ALA A 132 -1.65 -3.76 -2.05
N ALA A 133 -1.44 -3.59 -0.74
CA ALA A 133 -1.56 -2.28 -0.15
C ALA A 133 -0.47 -1.32 -0.62
N VAL A 134 0.75 -1.83 -0.70
CA VAL A 134 1.91 -1.07 -1.17
C VAL A 134 1.91 -0.88 -2.69
N SER A 135 1.48 -1.89 -3.46
CA SER A 135 1.49 -1.84 -4.93
C SER A 135 0.38 -0.96 -5.51
N ASN A 136 -0.79 -0.96 -4.87
CA ASN A 136 -2.00 -0.34 -5.40
C ASN A 136 -2.40 0.95 -4.68
N ASP A 137 -1.54 1.47 -3.79
CA ASP A 137 -1.78 2.63 -2.90
C ASP A 137 -3.11 2.57 -2.13
N VAL A 138 -3.06 2.19 -0.86
CA VAL A 138 -4.29 2.03 -0.05
C VAL A 138 -4.70 3.29 0.67
N TYR A 139 -5.94 3.65 0.40
CA TYR A 139 -6.79 4.45 1.27
C TYR A 139 -8.12 3.71 1.40
N THR A 140 -8.63 3.57 2.61
CA THR A 140 -9.93 2.93 2.85
C THR A 140 -11.05 3.70 2.13
N ASN A 141 -12.01 2.96 1.55
CA ASN A 141 -13.16 3.43 0.76
C ASN A 141 -12.82 4.32 -0.44
N GLY A 142 -12.55 3.68 -1.59
CA GLY A 142 -12.35 4.36 -2.87
C GLY A 142 -11.05 4.02 -3.62
N THR A 143 -10.18 3.16 -3.05
CA THR A 143 -8.91 2.78 -3.69
C THR A 143 -8.92 1.44 -4.39
N CYS A 144 -7.89 1.21 -5.21
CA CYS A 144 -7.66 -0.05 -5.89
C CYS A 144 -7.72 -1.25 -4.95
N LEU A 145 -7.15 -1.24 -3.74
CA LEU A 145 -7.31 -2.37 -2.80
C LEU A 145 -8.76 -2.52 -2.32
N GLY A 146 -9.43 -1.42 -1.95
CA GLY A 146 -10.83 -1.47 -1.54
C GLY A 146 -11.72 -2.03 -2.64
N LEU A 147 -11.47 -1.64 -3.90
CA LEU A 147 -12.14 -2.15 -5.09
C LEU A 147 -11.81 -3.63 -5.34
N THR A 148 -10.54 -4.04 -5.23
CA THR A 148 -10.14 -5.46 -5.35
C THR A 148 -10.86 -6.31 -4.30
N LEU A 149 -10.90 -5.85 -3.05
CA LEU A 149 -11.54 -6.58 -1.95
C LEU A 149 -13.07 -6.60 -2.10
N GLY A 150 -13.66 -5.50 -2.56
CA GLY A 150 -15.08 -5.44 -2.90
C GLY A 150 -15.43 -6.43 -4.01
N ALA A 151 -14.68 -6.43 -5.11
CA ALA A 151 -14.85 -7.35 -6.23
C ALA A 151 -14.62 -8.81 -5.84
N THR A 152 -13.61 -9.08 -5.01
CA THR A 152 -13.33 -10.41 -4.43
C THR A 152 -14.53 -10.88 -3.60
N ASN A 153 -14.97 -10.05 -2.65
CA ASN A 153 -16.05 -10.42 -1.74
C ASN A 153 -17.39 -10.59 -2.44
N ALA A 154 -17.64 -9.85 -3.52
CA ALA A 154 -18.87 -9.95 -4.32
C ALA A 154 -19.03 -11.32 -5.01
N GLN A 155 -17.96 -12.11 -5.15
CA GLN A 155 -18.04 -13.45 -5.74
C GLN A 155 -18.69 -14.49 -4.80
N PHE A 156 -18.83 -14.17 -3.51
CA PHE A 156 -19.32 -15.11 -2.50
C PHE A 156 -20.78 -14.79 -2.13
N SER A 157 -21.71 -15.46 -2.83
CA SER A 157 -23.17 -15.39 -2.61
C SER A 157 -23.74 -16.60 -1.86
N ARG A 158 -22.87 -17.54 -1.48
CA ARG A 158 -23.17 -18.75 -0.71
C ARG A 158 -21.94 -19.19 0.07
N ASP A 159 -22.13 -20.13 0.99
CA ASP A 159 -21.01 -20.78 1.68
C ASP A 159 -20.15 -21.51 0.65
N MET A 160 -18.83 -21.33 0.77
CA MET A 160 -17.82 -22.02 -0.04
C MET A 160 -16.86 -22.68 0.93
N LEU A 161 -17.12 -23.94 1.24
CA LEU A 161 -16.31 -24.72 2.16
C LEU A 161 -15.16 -25.39 1.40
N GLY A 162 -14.04 -25.59 2.07
CA GLY A 162 -12.86 -26.23 1.52
C GLY A 162 -12.04 -26.85 2.64
N ASP A 163 -10.89 -27.39 2.27
CA ASP A 163 -10.07 -28.20 3.18
C ASP A 163 -9.00 -27.38 3.92
N SER A 164 -9.05 -26.04 3.87
CA SER A 164 -8.01 -25.24 4.53
C SER A 164 -8.13 -25.27 6.05
N GLY A 165 -9.25 -25.70 6.62
CA GLY A 165 -9.50 -25.66 8.06
C GLY A 165 -9.67 -24.23 8.62
N SER A 166 -9.69 -23.20 7.76
CA SER A 166 -9.96 -21.81 8.13
C SER A 166 -11.08 -21.23 7.28
N THR A 167 -12.04 -20.57 7.92
CA THR A 167 -13.17 -19.93 7.23
C THR A 167 -13.28 -18.45 7.60
N LEU A 168 -13.47 -17.63 6.58
CA LEU A 168 -13.77 -16.21 6.67
C LEU A 168 -15.28 -15.97 6.70
N ASN A 169 -15.70 -14.87 7.31
CA ASN A 169 -17.11 -14.44 7.33
C ASN A 169 -17.36 -13.35 6.27
N ILE A 170 -17.60 -13.75 5.02
CA ILE A 170 -17.80 -12.82 3.89
C ILE A 170 -19.28 -12.74 3.56
N ASN A 171 -19.89 -11.55 3.59
CA ASN A 171 -21.30 -11.33 3.21
C ASN A 171 -22.32 -12.28 3.89
N ARG A 172 -22.08 -12.63 5.16
CA ARG A 172 -22.87 -13.63 5.94
C ARG A 172 -22.68 -15.08 5.52
N HIS A 173 -21.71 -15.35 4.67
CA HIS A 173 -21.32 -16.70 4.24
C HIS A 173 -19.99 -17.13 4.85
N LYS A 174 -19.85 -18.43 5.05
CA LYS A 174 -18.58 -19.08 5.43
C LYS A 174 -17.79 -19.39 4.16
N VAL A 175 -16.63 -18.78 4.03
CA VAL A 175 -15.76 -18.95 2.85
C VAL A 175 -14.41 -19.47 3.31
N ASP A 176 -13.98 -20.59 2.76
CA ASP A 176 -12.65 -21.15 2.98
C ASP A 176 -11.56 -20.14 2.62
N GLU A 177 -10.57 -19.99 3.50
CA GLU A 177 -9.55 -18.94 3.36
C GLU A 177 -8.66 -19.14 2.13
N LEU A 178 -8.41 -20.37 1.68
CA LEU A 178 -7.62 -20.64 0.46
C LEU A 178 -8.45 -20.41 -0.80
N ILE A 179 -9.75 -20.74 -0.79
CA ILE A 179 -10.66 -20.37 -1.88
C ILE A 179 -10.70 -18.84 -2.01
N TRP A 180 -10.88 -18.13 -0.89
CA TRP A 180 -10.88 -16.66 -0.89
C TRP A 180 -9.55 -16.08 -1.41
N LEU A 181 -8.42 -16.62 -0.97
CA LEU A 181 -7.09 -16.17 -1.43
C LEU A 181 -6.92 -16.33 -2.94
N ARG A 182 -7.38 -17.44 -3.52
CA ARG A 182 -7.29 -17.67 -4.98
C ARG A 182 -8.07 -16.61 -5.74
N ILE A 183 -9.29 -16.31 -5.31
CA ILE A 183 -10.10 -15.25 -5.92
C ILE A 183 -9.45 -13.88 -5.75
N LEU A 184 -8.90 -13.57 -4.57
CA LEU A 184 -8.17 -12.31 -4.35
C LEU A 184 -7.02 -12.15 -5.34
N LEU A 185 -6.19 -13.18 -5.53
CA LEU A 185 -5.06 -13.16 -6.46
C LEU A 185 -5.51 -12.96 -7.91
N LEU A 186 -6.60 -13.62 -8.32
CA LEU A 186 -7.18 -13.43 -9.65
C LEU A 186 -7.70 -12.01 -9.85
N MET A 187 -8.39 -11.43 -8.86
CA MET A 187 -8.86 -10.04 -8.93
C MET A 187 -7.70 -9.05 -9.01
N ARG A 188 -6.61 -9.32 -8.27
CA ARG A 188 -5.39 -8.50 -8.35
C ARG A 188 -4.75 -8.55 -9.74
N LEU A 189 -4.61 -9.75 -10.32
CA LEU A 189 -4.12 -9.91 -11.69
C LEU A 189 -5.03 -9.18 -12.68
N ALA A 190 -6.35 -9.31 -12.50
CA ALA A 190 -7.30 -8.72 -13.42
C ALA A 190 -7.23 -7.18 -13.46
N MET A 191 -7.03 -6.58 -12.29
CA MET A 191 -6.87 -5.14 -12.16
C MET A 191 -5.49 -4.63 -12.59
N ALA A 192 -4.48 -5.51 -12.69
CA ALA A 192 -3.14 -5.15 -13.15
C ALA A 192 -3.00 -5.16 -14.68
N ASP A 193 -3.69 -6.07 -15.37
CA ASP A 193 -3.49 -6.35 -16.80
C ASP A 193 -4.65 -5.91 -17.73
N GLU A 194 -5.61 -5.11 -17.26
CA GLU A 194 -6.90 -4.90 -17.96
C GLU A 194 -7.55 -6.26 -18.33
N TRP A 195 -7.42 -7.27 -17.47
CA TRP A 195 -7.97 -8.61 -17.73
C TRP A 195 -9.49 -8.54 -17.60
N SER A 196 -10.19 -8.76 -18.72
CA SER A 196 -11.65 -8.60 -18.76
C SER A 196 -12.39 -9.56 -17.80
N ALA A 197 -13.54 -9.12 -17.28
CA ALA A 197 -14.44 -9.87 -16.40
C ALA A 197 -14.82 -11.28 -16.90
N LYS A 198 -14.67 -11.55 -18.20
CA LYS A 198 -14.96 -12.84 -18.84
C LYS A 198 -14.09 -13.99 -18.30
N ASN A 199 -12.84 -13.70 -17.93
CA ASN A 199 -11.91 -14.74 -17.49
C ASN A 199 -12.08 -15.11 -16.01
N VAL A 200 -12.63 -14.19 -15.20
CA VAL A 200 -13.00 -14.45 -13.81
C VAL A 200 -14.18 -15.43 -13.74
N ASN A 201 -15.23 -15.19 -14.53
CA ASN A 201 -16.42 -16.04 -14.51
C ASN A 201 -16.10 -17.48 -14.93
N ALA A 202 -15.26 -17.66 -15.97
CA ALA A 202 -14.82 -18.99 -16.40
C ALA A 202 -14.07 -19.77 -15.30
N PHE A 203 -13.29 -19.07 -14.45
CA PHE A 203 -12.62 -19.71 -13.31
C PHE A 203 -13.60 -20.11 -12.22
N LEU A 204 -14.56 -19.24 -11.88
CA LEU A 204 -15.58 -19.54 -10.87
C LEU A 204 -16.41 -20.77 -11.27
N ASP A 205 -16.76 -20.90 -12.55
CA ASP A 205 -17.48 -22.06 -13.08
C ASP A 205 -16.69 -23.37 -12.91
N THR A 206 -15.35 -23.33 -12.98
CA THR A 206 -14.50 -24.51 -12.69
C THR A 206 -14.35 -24.83 -11.21
N VAL A 207 -14.40 -23.83 -10.32
CA VAL A 207 -14.34 -24.07 -8.87
C VAL A 207 -15.65 -24.68 -8.37
N ASP A 208 -16.79 -24.29 -8.95
CA ASP A 208 -18.11 -24.85 -8.62
C ASP A 208 -18.29 -26.32 -9.03
N GLN A 209 -17.40 -26.87 -9.85
CA GLN A 209 -17.46 -28.24 -10.37
C GLN A 209 -16.59 -29.25 -9.58
N GLY A 210 -15.87 -28.81 -8.55
CA GLY A 210 -15.03 -29.65 -7.69
C GLY A 210 -15.50 -29.64 -6.25
#